data_AF-A0A7S2NB80-F1
#
_entry.id   AF-A0A7S2NB80-F1
#
_cell.length_a   1.000
_cell.length_b   1.000
_cell.length_c   1.000
_cell.angle_alpha   90.00
_cell.angle_beta   90.00
_cell.angle_gamma   90.00
#
_symmetry.space_group_name_H-M   'P 1'
#
loop_
_entity.id
_entity.type
_entity.pdbx_description
1 polymer ?
#
loop_
_entity_poly.entity_id
_entity_poly.type
_entity_poly.pdbx_seq_one_letter_code
_entity_poly.pdbx_strand_id
1 'polypeptide(L)'
;PSEKQLAFARRLAERDGVSIPEQALQMRKSMSDFIDQRLREGGPVPPSEKQLDFAKRVAEENGIALPADALSDISVCSEFLDRYVTDLGPSERQIALATNLANRAGVAIPANALESRTAISEFIDQRIEQDGGLPPTERQLAFAESVAKAAGKKLTAKMKKDSQLISKFIDANKNSMPPTERQIGFAKSLAEQLGVDLPEGAETSGGVCSQFIEKAKAQVGPRPPSEKQLGFAESLAAEAGIALPVDAQKSSEACSRFIDAQMMKIPPTDKQIGFMESLSGESGVPVPDEAYKSKKAASAFIDKVQSEQIP
;
A
#
# COMPACT_ATOMS: atom_id res chain seq x y z
N PRO A 1 -11.36 11.02 6.05
CA PRO A 1 -11.55 9.55 6.09
C PRO A 1 -10.44 8.83 5.32
N SER A 2 -10.16 7.55 5.57
CA SER A 2 -9.21 6.82 4.71
C SER A 2 -9.83 6.51 3.34
N GLU A 3 -9.00 6.27 2.32
CA GLU A 3 -9.46 5.83 1.01
C GLU A 3 -10.30 4.55 1.10
N LYS A 4 -9.91 3.61 1.97
CA LYS A 4 -10.68 2.38 2.23
C LYS A 4 -12.05 2.67 2.82
N GLN A 5 -12.16 3.60 3.77
CA GLN A 5 -13.45 3.99 4.35
C GLN A 5 -14.35 4.66 3.31
N LEU A 6 -13.80 5.55 2.48
CA LEU A 6 -14.55 6.20 1.40
C LEU A 6 -15.05 5.20 0.36
N ALA A 7 -14.19 4.29 -0.10
CA ALA A 7 -14.57 3.27 -1.07
C ALA A 7 -15.68 2.35 -0.52
N PHE A 8 -15.58 1.96 0.75
CA PHE A 8 -16.60 1.13 1.39
C PHE A 8 -17.92 1.88 1.60
N ALA A 9 -17.87 3.12 2.10
CA ALA A 9 -19.05 3.96 2.27
C ALA A 9 -19.77 4.24 0.95
N ARG A 10 -19.04 4.42 -0.16
CA ARG A 10 -19.64 4.59 -1.50
C ARG A 10 -20.41 3.36 -1.92
N ARG A 11 -19.87 2.15 -1.73
CA ARG A 11 -20.58 0.90 -2.03
C ARG A 11 -21.86 0.76 -1.21
N LEU A 12 -21.82 1.08 0.09
CA LEU A 12 -23.01 1.04 0.94
C LEU A 12 -24.04 2.10 0.54
N ALA A 13 -23.57 3.31 0.22
CA ALA A 13 -24.40 4.42 -0.24
C ALA A 13 -25.11 4.10 -1.56
N GLU A 14 -24.39 3.52 -2.53
CA GLU A 14 -24.92 3.06 -3.81
C GLU A 14 -25.94 1.93 -3.63
N ARG A 15 -25.61 0.91 -2.81
CA ARG A 15 -26.51 -0.20 -2.48
C ARG A 15 -27.83 0.31 -1.89
N ASP A 16 -27.75 1.24 -0.95
CA ASP A 16 -28.91 1.74 -0.21
C ASP A 16 -29.62 2.89 -0.94
N GLY A 17 -29.10 3.36 -2.07
CA GLY A 17 -29.66 4.48 -2.84
C GLY A 17 -29.59 5.82 -2.11
N VAL A 18 -28.58 6.03 -1.27
CA VAL A 18 -28.42 7.21 -0.39
C VAL A 18 -27.12 7.93 -0.69
N SER A 19 -27.08 9.25 -0.50
CA SER A 19 -25.84 10.02 -0.65
C SER A 19 -25.01 9.98 0.63
N ILE A 20 -23.69 10.02 0.49
CA ILE A 20 -22.78 10.17 1.64
C ILE A 20 -22.88 11.62 2.14
N PRO A 21 -23.21 11.85 3.43
CA PRO A 21 -23.28 13.20 3.99
C PRO A 21 -21.95 13.94 3.86
N GLU A 22 -22.02 15.25 3.59
CA GLU A 22 -20.82 16.08 3.40
C GLU A 22 -19.88 16.05 4.62
N GLN A 23 -20.45 16.01 5.83
CA GLN A 23 -19.71 15.90 7.08
C GLN A 23 -18.92 14.58 7.18
N ALA A 24 -19.46 13.47 6.64
CA ALA A 24 -18.76 12.20 6.57
C ALA A 24 -17.56 12.29 5.60
N LEU A 25 -17.68 13.00 4.48
CA LEU A 25 -16.56 13.19 3.54
C LEU A 25 -15.39 13.95 4.18
N GLN A 26 -15.67 14.88 5.09
CA GLN A 26 -14.65 15.71 5.74
C GLN A 26 -14.04 15.02 6.98
N MET A 27 -14.83 14.32 7.80
CA MET A 27 -14.38 13.79 9.09
C MET A 27 -14.37 12.26 9.13
N ARG A 28 -13.25 11.68 9.61
CA ARG A 28 -13.10 10.22 9.74
C ARG A 28 -14.19 9.59 10.64
N LYS A 29 -14.48 10.22 11.78
CA LYS A 29 -15.47 9.72 12.74
C LYS A 29 -16.86 9.69 12.11
N SER A 30 -17.28 10.80 11.50
CA SER A 30 -18.57 10.89 10.80
C SER A 30 -18.71 9.90 9.64
N MET A 31 -17.60 9.55 8.96
CA MET A 31 -17.61 8.47 7.97
C MET A 31 -17.82 7.09 8.60
N SER A 32 -17.16 6.80 9.72
CA SER A 32 -17.39 5.56 10.47
C SER A 32 -18.84 5.48 10.95
N ASP A 33 -19.37 6.55 11.54
CA ASP A 33 -20.75 6.59 12.04
C ASP A 33 -21.76 6.36 10.90
N PHE A 34 -21.51 6.94 9.71
CA PHE A 34 -22.31 6.69 8.52
C PHE A 34 -22.26 5.23 8.07
N ILE A 35 -21.05 4.64 7.98
CA ILE A 35 -20.88 3.23 7.62
C ILE A 35 -21.63 2.34 8.62
N ASP A 36 -21.46 2.55 9.92
CA ASP A 36 -22.09 1.75 10.98
C ASP A 36 -23.62 1.89 10.98
N GLN A 37 -24.13 3.07 10.61
CA GLN A 37 -25.56 3.29 10.41
C GLN A 37 -26.08 2.50 9.20
N ARG A 38 -25.40 2.55 8.05
CA ARG A 38 -25.77 1.80 6.84
C ARG A 38 -25.66 0.29 7.00
N LEU A 39 -24.69 -0.19 7.78
CA LEU A 39 -24.57 -1.60 8.13
C LEU A 39 -25.71 -2.09 9.04
N ARG A 40 -26.29 -1.20 9.87
CA ARG A 40 -27.45 -1.53 10.72
C ARG A 40 -28.78 -1.44 10.01
N GLU A 41 -28.93 -0.44 9.13
CA GLU A 41 -30.22 -0.10 8.51
C GLU A 41 -30.40 -0.74 7.13
N GLY A 42 -29.32 -1.05 6.42
CA GLY A 42 -29.39 -1.65 5.09
C GLY A 42 -29.37 -3.18 5.11
N GLY A 43 -29.59 -3.77 3.93
CA GLY A 43 -29.67 -5.22 3.75
C GLY A 43 -28.31 -5.94 3.79
N PRO A 44 -28.23 -7.19 3.28
CA PRO A 44 -26.99 -7.92 3.11
C PRO A 44 -25.90 -7.08 2.42
N VAL A 45 -24.67 -7.17 2.90
CA VAL A 45 -23.51 -6.52 2.26
C VAL A 45 -22.83 -7.58 1.40
N PRO A 46 -22.64 -7.40 0.09
CA PRO A 46 -21.95 -8.40 -0.72
C PRO A 46 -20.49 -8.56 -0.24
N PRO A 47 -19.95 -9.79 -0.22
CA PRO A 47 -18.54 -10.01 0.10
C PRO A 47 -17.63 -9.37 -0.96
N SER A 48 -16.37 -9.15 -0.61
CA SER A 48 -15.39 -8.71 -1.60
C SER A 48 -15.14 -9.79 -2.66
N GLU A 49 -14.77 -9.41 -3.88
CA GLU A 49 -14.41 -10.34 -4.95
C GLU A 49 -13.37 -11.37 -4.49
N LYS A 50 -12.30 -10.91 -3.83
CA LYS A 50 -11.27 -11.80 -3.24
C LYS A 50 -11.83 -12.80 -2.23
N GLN A 51 -12.84 -12.39 -1.46
CA GLN A 51 -13.50 -13.25 -0.48
C GLN A 51 -14.41 -14.28 -1.18
N LEU A 52 -15.12 -13.87 -2.24
CA LEU A 52 -15.92 -14.77 -3.07
C LEU A 52 -15.05 -15.79 -3.81
N ASP A 53 -13.94 -15.37 -4.41
CA ASP A 53 -13.01 -16.27 -5.09
C ASP A 53 -12.41 -17.28 -4.11
N PHE A 54 -12.08 -16.81 -2.91
CA PHE A 54 -11.61 -17.68 -1.85
C PHE A 54 -12.70 -18.66 -1.40
N ALA A 55 -13.95 -18.21 -1.21
CA ALA A 55 -15.06 -19.07 -0.83
C ALA A 55 -15.42 -20.10 -1.90
N LYS A 56 -15.38 -19.72 -3.19
CA LYS A 56 -15.55 -20.66 -4.30
C LYS A 56 -14.47 -21.74 -4.29
N ARG A 57 -13.21 -21.36 -4.09
CA ARG A 57 -12.10 -22.32 -3.99
C ARG A 57 -12.28 -23.27 -2.80
N VAL A 58 -12.64 -22.73 -1.63
CA VAL A 58 -12.93 -23.53 -0.43
C VAL A 58 -14.08 -24.51 -0.71
N ALA A 59 -15.13 -24.08 -1.41
CA ALA A 59 -16.26 -24.94 -1.78
C ALA A 59 -15.82 -26.07 -2.74
N GLU A 60 -15.05 -25.74 -3.76
CA GLU A 60 -14.50 -26.68 -4.75
C GLU A 60 -13.58 -27.73 -4.09
N GLU A 61 -12.61 -27.29 -3.27
CA GLU A 61 -11.65 -28.17 -2.60
C GLU A 61 -12.33 -29.09 -1.57
N ASN A 62 -13.42 -28.65 -0.94
CA ASN A 62 -14.23 -29.48 -0.04
C ASN A 62 -15.32 -30.30 -0.75
N GLY A 63 -15.50 -30.13 -2.07
CA GLY A 63 -16.56 -30.81 -2.83
C GLY A 63 -17.99 -30.43 -2.41
N ILE A 64 -18.17 -29.22 -1.86
CA ILE A 64 -19.47 -28.69 -1.40
C ILE A 64 -19.95 -27.55 -2.28
N ALA A 65 -21.26 -27.32 -2.34
CA ALA A 65 -21.81 -26.16 -3.03
C ALA A 65 -21.66 -24.91 -2.15
N LEU A 66 -21.21 -23.80 -2.75
CA LEU A 66 -21.25 -22.50 -2.10
C LEU A 66 -22.72 -22.05 -1.95
N PRO A 67 -23.20 -21.69 -0.74
CA PRO A 67 -24.56 -21.21 -0.56
C PRO A 67 -24.86 -20.00 -1.43
N ALA A 68 -26.03 -19.94 -2.06
CA ALA A 68 -26.42 -18.82 -2.93
C ALA A 68 -26.34 -17.48 -2.18
N ASP A 69 -26.77 -17.48 -0.92
CA ASP A 69 -26.81 -16.31 -0.05
C ASP A 69 -25.40 -15.79 0.28
N ALA A 70 -24.37 -16.67 0.25
CA ALA A 70 -22.98 -16.28 0.43
C ALA A 70 -22.44 -15.44 -0.73
N LEU A 71 -23.10 -15.43 -1.90
CA LEU A 71 -22.73 -14.56 -3.02
C LEU A 71 -23.12 -13.10 -2.78
N SER A 72 -24.12 -12.86 -1.92
CA SER A 72 -24.71 -11.55 -1.67
C SER A 72 -24.57 -11.05 -0.24
N ASP A 73 -24.17 -11.91 0.71
CA ASP A 73 -23.98 -11.57 2.11
C ASP A 73 -22.58 -11.99 2.62
N ILE A 74 -21.79 -10.99 3.01
CA ILE A 74 -20.44 -11.12 3.57
C ILE A 74 -20.44 -11.89 4.88
N SER A 75 -21.50 -11.80 5.67
CA SER A 75 -21.64 -12.52 6.94
C SER A 75 -21.80 -14.00 6.66
N VAL A 76 -22.67 -14.36 5.72
CA VAL A 76 -22.89 -15.76 5.29
C VAL A 76 -21.64 -16.31 4.61
N CYS A 77 -20.98 -15.52 3.76
CA CYS A 77 -19.72 -15.92 3.14
C CYS A 77 -18.60 -16.12 4.16
N SER A 78 -18.52 -15.27 5.19
CA SER A 78 -17.52 -15.41 6.26
C SER A 78 -17.81 -16.65 7.11
N GLU A 79 -19.06 -16.89 7.49
CA GLU A 79 -19.44 -18.09 8.24
C GLU A 79 -19.15 -19.37 7.45
N PHE A 80 -19.41 -19.37 6.13
CA PHE A 80 -19.03 -20.46 5.25
C PHE A 80 -17.51 -20.69 5.27
N LEU A 81 -16.72 -19.64 5.11
CA LEU A 81 -15.26 -19.73 5.15
C LEU A 81 -14.76 -20.24 6.51
N ASP A 82 -15.27 -19.70 7.61
CA ASP A 82 -14.87 -20.10 8.97
C ASP A 82 -15.14 -21.59 9.22
N ARG A 83 -16.22 -22.14 8.66
CA ARG A 83 -16.59 -23.55 8.79
C ARG A 83 -15.73 -24.49 7.97
N TYR A 84 -15.35 -24.11 6.74
CA TYR A 84 -14.77 -25.04 5.76
C TYR A 84 -13.30 -24.75 5.41
N VAL A 85 -12.73 -23.63 5.86
CA VAL A 85 -11.29 -23.35 5.69
C VAL A 85 -10.43 -24.25 6.56
N THR A 86 -10.95 -24.74 7.70
CA THR A 86 -10.24 -25.67 8.59
C THR A 86 -10.00 -27.03 7.97
N ASP A 87 -10.89 -27.43 7.06
CA ASP A 87 -10.88 -28.74 6.40
C ASP A 87 -9.95 -28.75 5.19
N LEU A 88 -9.45 -27.58 4.78
CA LEU A 88 -8.42 -27.47 3.77
C LEU A 88 -7.06 -27.93 4.30
N GLY A 89 -6.27 -28.50 3.40
CA GLY A 89 -4.86 -28.77 3.65
C GLY A 89 -4.04 -27.48 3.84
N PRO A 90 -2.83 -27.59 4.40
CA PRO A 90 -1.86 -26.49 4.47
C PRO A 90 -1.67 -25.75 3.16
N SER A 91 -1.60 -24.42 3.19
CA SER A 91 -1.19 -23.66 2.01
C SER A 91 0.28 -23.88 1.66
N GLU A 92 0.65 -23.72 0.39
CA GLU A 92 2.04 -23.76 -0.07
C GLU A 92 2.95 -22.83 0.73
N ARG A 93 2.46 -21.64 1.12
CA ARG A 93 3.21 -20.69 1.94
C ARG A 93 3.44 -21.19 3.35
N GLN A 94 2.45 -21.82 3.98
CA GLN A 94 2.61 -22.45 5.29
C GLN A 94 3.60 -23.62 5.20
N ILE A 95 3.49 -24.48 4.19
CA ILE A 95 4.42 -25.60 3.98
C ILE A 95 5.84 -25.08 3.77
N ALA A 96 6.04 -24.07 2.92
CA ALA A 96 7.35 -23.49 2.67
C ALA A 96 7.95 -22.87 3.95
N LEU A 97 7.14 -22.14 4.74
CA LEU A 97 7.60 -21.56 5.99
C LEU A 97 7.95 -22.64 7.03
N ALA A 98 7.07 -23.62 7.23
CA ALA A 98 7.30 -24.76 8.11
C ALA A 98 8.57 -25.54 7.70
N THR A 99 8.76 -25.77 6.40
CA THR A 99 9.94 -26.45 5.84
C THR A 99 11.22 -25.67 6.12
N ASN A 100 11.21 -24.35 5.93
CA ASN A 100 12.38 -23.52 6.22
C ASN A 100 12.74 -23.54 7.72
N LEU A 101 11.74 -23.46 8.59
CA LEU A 101 11.94 -23.52 10.04
C LEU A 101 12.44 -24.90 10.49
N ALA A 102 11.84 -25.99 9.98
CA ALA A 102 12.26 -27.38 10.22
C ALA A 102 13.69 -27.66 9.70
N ASN A 103 13.96 -27.20 8.47
CA ASN A 103 15.27 -26.90 7.87
C ASN A 103 16.33 -26.47 8.87
N ARG A 104 16.11 -25.26 9.36
CA ARG A 104 17.02 -24.54 10.26
C ARG A 104 17.20 -25.26 11.60
N ALA A 105 16.15 -25.91 12.06
CA ALA A 105 16.09 -26.64 13.31
C ALA A 105 16.78 -28.01 13.26
N GLY A 106 16.96 -28.57 12.06
CA GLY A 106 17.36 -29.97 11.89
C GLY A 106 16.27 -30.96 12.34
N VAL A 107 14.99 -30.58 12.26
CA VAL A 107 13.86 -31.45 12.60
C VAL A 107 13.00 -31.71 11.35
N ALA A 108 12.28 -32.82 11.34
CA ALA A 108 11.28 -33.08 10.30
C ALA A 108 9.94 -32.40 10.66
N ILE A 109 9.15 -32.03 9.65
CA ILE A 109 7.76 -31.63 9.87
C ILE A 109 6.97 -32.89 10.27
N PRO A 110 6.29 -32.91 11.43
CA PRO A 110 5.45 -34.02 11.82
C PRO A 110 4.35 -34.30 10.78
N ALA A 111 4.03 -35.58 10.51
CA ALA A 111 3.01 -35.94 9.53
C ALA A 111 1.64 -35.32 9.86
N ASN A 112 1.26 -35.30 11.14
CA ASN A 112 0.03 -34.68 11.60
C ASN A 112 -0.01 -33.15 11.39
N ALA A 113 1.14 -32.49 11.35
CA ALA A 113 1.21 -31.07 11.03
C ALA A 113 0.86 -30.80 9.56
N LEU A 114 0.96 -31.80 8.67
CA LEU A 114 0.62 -31.64 7.26
C LEU A 114 -0.86 -31.94 6.95
N GLU A 115 -1.63 -32.40 7.94
CA GLU A 115 -3.02 -32.83 7.74
C GLU A 115 -4.00 -31.66 7.63
N SER A 116 -3.72 -30.50 8.24
CA SER A 116 -4.60 -29.33 8.17
C SER A 116 -3.84 -28.00 8.29
N ARG A 117 -4.49 -26.92 7.85
CA ARG A 117 -3.97 -25.55 8.03
C ARG A 117 -3.72 -25.19 9.50
N THR A 118 -4.56 -25.67 10.41
CA THR A 118 -4.43 -25.40 11.84
C THR A 118 -3.20 -26.12 12.40
N ALA A 119 -3.06 -27.43 12.13
CA ALA A 119 -1.96 -28.23 12.63
C ALA A 119 -0.59 -27.72 12.14
N ILE A 120 -0.48 -27.30 10.87
CA ILE A 120 0.78 -26.73 10.37
C ILE A 120 1.08 -25.36 11.01
N SER A 121 0.05 -24.57 11.31
CA SER A 121 0.22 -23.25 11.93
C SER A 121 0.69 -23.37 13.37
N GLU A 122 0.11 -24.30 14.13
CA GLU A 122 0.58 -24.63 15.49
C GLU A 122 2.04 -25.10 15.48
N PHE A 123 2.43 -25.94 14.51
CA PHE A 123 3.83 -26.33 14.34
C PHE A 123 4.73 -25.13 14.04
N ILE A 124 4.32 -24.23 13.13
CA ILE A 124 5.07 -23.01 12.79
C ILE A 124 5.22 -22.12 14.03
N ASP A 125 4.14 -21.86 14.76
CA ASP A 125 4.14 -20.98 15.93
C ASP A 125 5.03 -21.54 17.05
N GLN A 126 4.89 -22.83 17.37
CA GLN A 126 5.76 -23.51 18.32
C GLN A 126 7.23 -23.42 17.90
N ARG A 127 7.50 -23.58 16.60
CA ARG A 127 8.87 -23.52 16.09
C ARG A 127 9.44 -22.11 16.14
N ILE A 128 8.65 -21.08 15.84
CA ILE A 128 9.03 -19.68 15.99
C ILE A 128 9.38 -19.38 17.46
N GLU A 129 8.56 -19.84 18.41
CA GLU A 129 8.82 -19.66 19.84
C GLU A 129 10.13 -20.33 20.27
N GLN A 130 10.34 -21.60 19.88
CA GLN A 130 11.55 -22.36 20.18
C GLN A 130 12.81 -21.79 19.53
N ASP A 131 12.71 -21.28 18.30
CA ASP A 131 13.83 -20.70 17.56
C ASP A 131 14.15 -19.26 17.97
N GLY A 132 13.35 -18.68 18.87
CA GLY A 132 13.51 -17.31 19.35
C GLY A 132 13.15 -16.26 18.30
N GLY A 133 12.15 -16.56 17.45
CA GLY A 133 11.62 -15.66 16.44
C GLY A 133 11.80 -16.15 14.99
N LEU A 134 11.19 -15.40 14.08
CA LEU A 134 11.29 -15.66 12.64
C LEU A 134 12.72 -15.42 12.14
N PRO A 135 13.25 -16.26 11.23
CA PRO A 135 14.50 -16.00 10.54
C PRO A 135 14.45 -14.66 9.79
N PRO A 136 15.51 -13.85 9.82
CA PRO A 136 15.62 -12.72 8.91
C PRO A 136 15.76 -13.23 7.47
N THR A 137 15.18 -12.48 6.53
CA THR A 137 15.36 -12.76 5.10
C THR A 137 16.81 -12.53 4.67
N GLU A 138 17.24 -13.15 3.57
CA GLU A 138 18.58 -12.93 3.01
C GLU A 138 18.86 -11.45 2.74
N ARG A 139 17.86 -10.73 2.20
CA ARG A 139 17.95 -9.28 1.97
C ARG A 139 18.12 -8.50 3.26
N GLN A 140 17.39 -8.85 4.32
CA GLN A 140 17.54 -8.22 5.63
C GLN A 140 18.92 -8.50 6.23
N LEU A 141 19.44 -9.72 6.13
CA LEU A 141 20.79 -10.06 6.60
C LEU A 141 21.86 -9.30 5.83
N ALA A 142 21.82 -9.32 4.49
CA ALA A 142 22.78 -8.60 3.65
C ALA A 142 22.79 -7.10 3.95
N PHE A 143 21.61 -6.50 4.12
CA PHE A 143 21.51 -5.10 4.50
C PHE A 143 22.05 -4.86 5.91
N ALA A 144 21.72 -5.69 6.89
CA ALA A 144 22.25 -5.58 8.24
C ALA A 144 23.77 -5.73 8.29
N GLU A 145 24.37 -6.57 7.44
CA GLU A 145 25.83 -6.72 7.33
C GLU A 145 26.48 -5.46 6.76
N SER A 146 25.86 -4.83 5.75
CA SER A 146 26.32 -3.53 5.23
C SER A 146 26.26 -2.44 6.31
N VAL A 147 25.17 -2.39 7.09
CA VAL A 147 24.98 -1.47 8.21
C VAL A 147 26.01 -1.74 9.31
N ALA A 148 26.25 -3.00 9.65
CA ALA A 148 27.24 -3.38 10.65
C ALA A 148 28.64 -2.94 10.24
N LYS A 149 29.02 -3.16 8.96
CA LYS A 149 30.30 -2.71 8.41
C LYS A 149 30.44 -1.18 8.48
N ALA A 150 29.41 -0.44 8.06
CA ALA A 150 29.42 1.02 8.09
C ALA A 150 29.49 1.58 9.53
N ALA A 151 28.82 0.92 10.48
CA ALA A 151 28.84 1.30 11.89
C ALA A 151 30.07 0.77 12.67
N GLY A 152 30.97 0.02 12.03
CA GLY A 152 32.11 -0.63 12.70
C GLY A 152 31.71 -1.70 13.74
N LYS A 153 30.52 -2.29 13.60
CA LYS A 153 29.94 -3.28 14.52
C LYS A 153 29.91 -4.67 13.87
N LYS A 154 29.62 -5.69 14.67
CA LYS A 154 29.41 -7.08 14.22
C LYS A 154 28.03 -7.56 14.62
N LEU A 155 27.37 -8.31 13.74
CA LEU A 155 26.13 -8.99 14.05
C LEU A 155 26.43 -10.22 14.92
N THR A 156 25.72 -10.37 16.04
CA THR A 156 25.84 -11.56 16.89
C THR A 156 25.12 -12.75 16.27
N ALA A 157 25.51 -13.97 16.66
CA ALA A 157 24.85 -15.20 16.20
C ALA A 157 23.35 -15.23 16.53
N LYS A 158 22.96 -14.66 17.68
CA LYS A 158 21.55 -14.51 18.08
C LYS A 158 20.80 -13.58 17.12
N MET A 159 21.40 -12.45 16.76
CA MET A 159 20.78 -11.51 15.81
C MET A 159 20.59 -12.16 14.44
N LYS A 160 21.60 -12.87 13.91
CA LYS A 160 21.48 -13.54 12.60
C LYS A 160 20.35 -14.58 12.52
N LYS A 161 19.77 -14.96 13.66
CA LYS A 161 18.68 -15.92 13.80
C LYS A 161 17.31 -15.28 14.02
N ASP A 162 17.23 -13.98 14.30
CA ASP A 162 15.99 -13.30 14.66
C ASP A 162 15.81 -12.03 13.82
N SER A 163 14.78 -12.05 12.97
CA SER A 163 14.40 -10.95 12.07
C SER A 163 14.12 -9.64 12.82
N GLN A 164 13.50 -9.70 13.99
CA GLN A 164 13.19 -8.52 14.78
C GLN A 164 14.46 -7.92 15.39
N LEU A 165 15.40 -8.75 15.84
CA LEU A 165 16.70 -8.26 16.32
C LEU A 165 17.52 -7.64 15.19
N ILE A 166 17.48 -8.22 13.99
CA ILE A 166 18.10 -7.60 12.80
C ILE A 166 17.46 -6.26 12.47
N SER A 167 16.12 -6.16 12.43
CA SER A 167 15.43 -4.91 12.17
C SER A 167 15.77 -3.84 13.20
N LYS A 168 15.72 -4.17 14.50
CA LYS A 168 16.12 -3.26 15.59
C LYS A 168 17.57 -2.79 15.44
N PHE A 169 18.47 -3.69 15.05
CA PHE A 169 19.86 -3.33 14.79
C PHE A 169 20.01 -2.39 13.60
N ILE A 170 19.33 -2.68 12.49
CA ILE A 170 19.32 -1.81 11.31
C ILE A 170 18.84 -0.42 11.71
N ASP A 171 17.70 -0.30 12.39
CA ASP A 171 17.14 1.00 12.76
C ASP A 171 18.06 1.82 13.66
N ALA A 172 18.75 1.17 14.59
CA ALA A 172 19.69 1.83 15.48
C ALA A 172 20.99 2.29 14.79
N ASN A 173 21.34 1.74 13.62
CA ASN A 173 22.66 1.93 13.00
C ASN A 173 22.61 2.40 11.54
N LYS A 174 21.44 2.45 10.89
CA LYS A 174 21.28 2.83 9.48
C LYS A 174 21.80 4.23 9.16
N ASN A 175 21.86 5.12 10.15
CA ASN A 175 22.41 6.46 9.99
C ASN A 175 23.95 6.47 9.80
N SER A 176 24.63 5.37 10.14
CA SER A 176 26.06 5.18 9.85
C SER A 176 26.31 4.81 8.38
N MET A 177 25.29 4.41 7.64
CA MET A 177 25.42 4.14 6.20
C MET A 177 25.78 5.42 5.45
N PRO A 178 26.54 5.32 4.34
CA PRO A 178 26.71 6.46 3.46
C PRO A 178 25.35 6.91 2.91
N PRO A 179 25.17 8.22 2.67
CA PRO A 179 23.96 8.73 2.06
C PRO A 179 23.85 8.22 0.60
N THR A 180 22.62 8.10 0.10
CA THR A 180 22.41 7.73 -1.31
C THR A 180 22.83 8.86 -2.25
N GLU A 181 23.16 8.56 -3.50
CA GLU A 181 23.50 9.59 -4.49
C GLU A 181 22.42 10.66 -4.63
N ARG A 182 21.14 10.26 -4.61
CA ARG A 182 20.00 11.18 -4.63
C ARG A 182 19.98 12.10 -3.42
N GLN A 183 20.30 11.56 -2.24
CA GLN A 183 20.37 12.32 -1.00
C GLN A 183 21.52 13.33 -1.03
N ILE A 184 22.70 12.92 -1.51
CA ILE A 184 23.87 13.81 -1.69
C ILE A 184 23.54 14.91 -2.71
N GLY A 185 22.97 14.56 -3.86
CA GLY A 185 22.57 15.55 -4.87
C GLY A 185 21.57 16.56 -4.33
N PHE A 186 20.61 16.11 -3.52
CA PHE A 186 19.66 17.00 -2.87
C PHE A 186 20.32 17.91 -1.82
N ALA A 187 21.21 17.36 -0.98
CA ALA A 187 22.00 18.16 -0.05
C ALA A 187 22.83 19.24 -0.78
N LYS A 188 23.49 18.89 -1.89
CA LYS A 188 24.22 19.84 -2.73
C LYS A 188 23.35 20.98 -3.25
N SER A 189 22.15 20.66 -3.76
CA SER A 189 21.23 21.70 -4.23
C SER A 189 20.77 22.65 -3.12
N LEU A 190 20.59 22.15 -1.90
CA LEU A 190 20.20 22.97 -0.75
C LEU A 190 21.37 23.84 -0.24
N ALA A 191 22.58 23.29 -0.26
CA ALA A 191 23.81 24.00 0.09
C ALA A 191 24.06 25.18 -0.86
N GLU A 192 23.97 24.92 -2.16
CA GLU A 192 24.08 25.95 -3.21
C GLU A 192 23.01 27.03 -3.05
N GLN A 193 21.75 26.65 -2.79
CA GLN A 193 20.66 27.60 -2.60
C GLN A 193 20.84 28.49 -1.36
N LEU A 194 21.46 27.97 -0.30
CA LEU A 194 21.77 28.73 0.91
C LEU A 194 23.11 29.47 0.83
N GLY A 195 23.93 29.24 -0.20
CA GLY A 195 25.28 29.78 -0.30
C GLY A 195 26.21 29.27 0.81
N VAL A 196 26.00 28.03 1.28
CA VAL A 196 26.82 27.38 2.32
C VAL A 196 27.49 26.13 1.77
N ASP A 197 28.62 25.75 2.35
CA ASP A 197 29.26 24.47 2.03
C ASP A 197 28.55 23.29 2.71
N LEU A 198 28.68 22.09 2.13
CA LEU A 198 28.23 20.88 2.82
C LEU A 198 29.05 20.67 4.09
N PRO A 199 28.42 20.28 5.21
CA PRO A 199 29.16 19.98 6.42
C PRO A 199 30.10 18.79 6.22
N GLU A 200 31.22 18.81 6.93
CA GLU A 200 32.19 17.72 6.90
C GLU A 200 31.52 16.37 7.22
N GLY A 201 31.78 15.36 6.39
CA GLY A 201 31.17 14.04 6.52
C GLY A 201 29.75 13.91 5.95
N ALA A 202 29.15 14.96 5.39
CA ALA A 202 27.82 14.87 4.76
C ALA A 202 27.78 13.96 3.51
N GLU A 203 28.93 13.74 2.85
CA GLU A 203 29.02 12.83 1.71
C GLU A 203 29.27 11.37 2.12
N THR A 204 29.71 11.12 3.36
CA THR A 204 30.12 9.80 3.84
C THR A 204 29.25 9.25 4.97
N SER A 205 28.47 10.11 5.64
CA SER A 205 27.54 9.76 6.71
C SER A 205 26.12 10.20 6.38
N GLY A 206 25.22 9.23 6.18
CA GLY A 206 23.81 9.44 5.93
C GLY A 206 23.12 10.20 7.06
N GLY A 207 23.57 10.01 8.31
CA GLY A 207 23.11 10.78 9.46
C GLY A 207 23.44 12.26 9.35
N VAL A 208 24.70 12.61 9.03
CA VAL A 208 25.14 14.01 8.84
C VAL A 208 24.41 14.64 7.66
N CYS A 209 24.30 13.93 6.54
CA CYS A 209 23.58 14.37 5.35
C CYS A 209 22.10 14.66 5.64
N SER A 210 21.42 13.75 6.34
CA SER A 210 20.00 13.90 6.69
C SER A 210 19.77 15.11 7.60
N GLN A 211 20.62 15.29 8.62
CA GLN A 211 20.52 16.44 9.54
C GLN A 211 20.74 17.76 8.81
N PHE A 212 21.70 17.79 7.87
CA PHE A 212 21.90 18.96 7.03
C PHE A 212 20.67 19.26 6.17
N ILE A 213 20.14 18.26 5.46
CA ILE A 213 18.94 18.41 4.62
C ILE A 213 17.76 18.95 5.44
N GLU A 214 17.51 18.41 6.62
CA GLU A 214 16.39 18.84 7.47
C GLU A 214 16.53 20.32 7.88
N LYS A 215 17.71 20.72 8.36
CA LYS A 215 18.00 22.11 8.73
C LYS A 215 17.96 23.05 7.53
N ALA A 216 18.48 22.60 6.38
CA ALA A 216 18.53 23.41 5.17
C ALA A 216 17.14 23.60 4.57
N LYS A 217 16.29 22.56 4.54
CA LYS A 217 14.89 22.67 4.13
C LYS A 217 14.10 23.66 4.99
N ALA A 218 14.34 23.66 6.30
CA ALA A 218 13.68 24.59 7.21
C ALA A 218 14.08 26.06 6.94
N GLN A 219 15.29 26.32 6.45
CA GLN A 219 15.80 27.66 6.14
C GLN A 219 15.42 28.15 4.74
N VAL A 220 15.53 27.27 3.74
CA VAL A 220 15.18 27.57 2.35
C VAL A 220 13.69 27.84 2.18
N GLY A 221 12.84 27.25 3.03
CA GLY A 221 11.39 27.31 2.88
C GLY A 221 10.90 26.42 1.73
N PRO A 222 9.61 26.54 1.33
CA PRO A 222 9.06 25.73 0.25
C PRO A 222 9.79 26.01 -1.07
N ARG A 223 10.22 24.94 -1.73
CA ARG A 223 10.95 25.03 -3.01
C ARG A 223 10.04 25.64 -4.07
N PRO A 224 10.53 26.54 -4.94
CA PRO A 224 9.75 26.97 -6.10
C PRO A 224 9.42 25.76 -7.01
N PRO A 225 8.28 25.77 -7.72
CA PRO A 225 7.97 24.71 -8.67
C PRO A 225 8.98 24.72 -9.82
N SER A 226 9.21 23.55 -10.42
CA SER A 226 10.04 23.48 -11.63
C SER A 226 9.38 24.22 -12.80
N GLU A 227 10.16 24.67 -13.79
CA GLU A 227 9.63 25.31 -15.00
C GLU A 227 8.58 24.43 -15.70
N LYS A 228 8.81 23.11 -15.74
CA LYS A 228 7.84 22.14 -16.29
C LYS A 228 6.54 22.10 -15.48
N GLN A 229 6.62 22.13 -14.15
CA GLN A 229 5.44 22.20 -13.30
C GLN A 229 4.70 23.52 -13.48
N LEU A 230 5.40 24.66 -13.49
CA LEU A 230 4.81 25.97 -13.71
C LEU A 230 4.13 26.04 -15.09
N GLY A 231 4.84 25.70 -16.17
CA GLY A 231 4.27 25.73 -17.52
C GLY A 231 3.05 24.80 -17.66
N PHE A 232 3.07 23.63 -17.02
CA PHE A 232 1.91 22.77 -17.00
C PHE A 232 0.75 23.36 -16.19
N ALA A 233 1.02 23.89 -14.99
CA ALA A 233 0.01 24.57 -14.18
C ALA A 233 -0.58 25.80 -14.88
N GLU A 234 0.23 26.60 -15.58
CA GLU A 234 -0.20 27.73 -16.40
C GLU A 234 -1.11 27.28 -17.54
N SER A 235 -0.75 26.19 -18.24
CA SER A 235 -1.61 25.64 -19.31
C SER A 235 -2.98 25.21 -18.77
N LEU A 236 -3.00 24.55 -17.62
CA LEU A 236 -4.23 24.12 -16.95
C LEU A 236 -5.07 25.30 -16.46
N ALA A 237 -4.41 26.35 -15.93
CA ALA A 237 -5.08 27.56 -15.49
C ALA A 237 -5.72 28.30 -16.68
N ALA A 238 -4.98 28.44 -17.79
CA ALA A 238 -5.46 29.05 -19.02
C ALA A 238 -6.65 28.28 -19.63
N GLU A 239 -6.55 26.95 -19.71
CA GLU A 239 -7.62 26.08 -20.21
C GLU A 239 -8.89 26.17 -19.33
N ALA A 240 -8.71 26.24 -18.01
CA ALA A 240 -9.81 26.42 -17.07
C ALA A 240 -10.32 27.88 -16.97
N GLY A 241 -9.69 28.84 -17.66
CA GLY A 241 -10.05 30.25 -17.61
C GLY A 241 -9.85 30.91 -16.24
N ILE A 242 -8.93 30.38 -15.42
CA ILE A 242 -8.62 30.89 -14.07
C ILE A 242 -7.19 31.42 -14.00
N ALA A 243 -6.92 32.34 -13.07
CA ALA A 243 -5.55 32.75 -12.77
C ALA A 243 -4.82 31.66 -11.98
N LEU A 244 -3.53 31.44 -12.29
CA LEU A 244 -2.68 30.55 -11.49
C LEU A 244 -2.46 31.17 -10.10
N PRO A 245 -2.84 30.49 -8.99
CA PRO A 245 -2.68 31.02 -7.65
C PRO A 245 -1.24 31.43 -7.31
N VAL A 246 -1.07 32.53 -6.58
CA VAL A 246 0.25 33.10 -6.27
C VAL A 246 1.10 32.15 -5.42
N ASP A 247 0.48 31.36 -4.55
CA ASP A 247 1.15 30.32 -3.78
C ASP A 247 1.61 29.16 -4.67
N ALA A 248 0.80 28.76 -5.65
CA ALA A 248 1.18 27.77 -6.67
C ALA A 248 2.34 28.23 -7.56
N GLN A 249 2.54 29.54 -7.73
CA GLN A 249 3.71 30.07 -8.42
C GLN A 249 5.00 30.00 -7.59
N LYS A 250 4.88 30.02 -6.25
CA LYS A 250 6.02 30.14 -5.32
C LYS A 250 6.40 28.83 -4.62
N SER A 251 5.51 27.84 -4.59
CA SER A 251 5.74 26.55 -3.92
C SER A 251 5.41 25.38 -4.84
N SER A 252 6.37 24.47 -4.99
CA SER A 252 6.24 23.23 -5.76
C SER A 252 5.12 22.34 -5.23
N GLU A 253 4.89 22.34 -3.92
CA GLU A 253 3.80 21.63 -3.26
C GLU A 253 2.45 22.28 -3.57
N ALA A 254 2.36 23.62 -3.50
CA ALA A 254 1.13 24.32 -3.87
C ALA A 254 0.81 24.18 -5.37
N CYS A 255 1.83 24.22 -6.23
CA CYS A 255 1.72 23.98 -7.66
C CYS A 255 1.22 22.57 -7.96
N SER A 256 1.81 21.54 -7.34
CA SER A 256 1.37 20.16 -7.49
C SER A 256 -0.09 19.96 -7.06
N ARG A 257 -0.48 20.52 -5.91
CA ARG A 257 -1.88 20.47 -5.45
C ARG A 257 -2.83 21.15 -6.43
N PHE A 258 -2.44 22.29 -7.00
CA PHE A 258 -3.23 22.98 -8.01
C PHE A 258 -3.39 22.12 -9.28
N ILE A 259 -2.28 21.57 -9.80
CA ILE A 259 -2.28 20.68 -10.97
C ILE A 259 -3.22 19.50 -10.73
N ASP A 260 -3.07 18.80 -9.61
CA ASP A 260 -3.92 17.67 -9.26
C ASP A 260 -5.41 18.06 -9.21
N ALA A 261 -5.73 19.20 -8.60
CA ALA A 261 -7.10 19.69 -8.50
C ALA A 261 -7.70 20.05 -9.88
N GLN A 262 -6.91 20.60 -10.80
CA GLN A 262 -7.40 20.88 -12.16
C GLN A 262 -7.51 19.62 -13.00
N MET A 263 -6.56 18.68 -12.89
CA MET A 263 -6.62 17.40 -13.61
C MET A 263 -7.86 16.57 -13.28
N MET A 264 -8.40 16.71 -12.07
CA MET A 264 -9.67 16.09 -11.66
C MET A 264 -10.91 16.71 -12.33
N LYS A 265 -10.77 17.84 -13.04
CA LYS A 265 -11.86 18.52 -13.73
C LYS A 265 -11.80 18.39 -15.25
N ILE A 266 -10.66 17.97 -15.80
CA ILE A 266 -10.50 17.80 -17.24
C ILE A 266 -11.24 16.53 -17.65
N PRO A 267 -12.27 16.59 -18.53
CA PRO A 267 -13.02 15.41 -18.93
C PRO A 267 -12.13 14.40 -19.70
N PRO A 268 -12.42 13.10 -19.61
CA PRO A 268 -11.73 12.07 -20.39
C PRO A 268 -11.74 12.40 -21.89
N THR A 269 -10.67 12.04 -22.60
CA THR A 269 -10.68 12.11 -24.07
C THR A 269 -11.58 11.04 -24.66
N ASP A 270 -12.13 11.26 -25.86
CA ASP A 270 -12.91 10.23 -26.58
C ASP A 270 -12.15 8.91 -26.74
N LYS A 271 -10.82 8.98 -26.90
CA LYS A 271 -9.96 7.79 -26.93
C LYS A 271 -9.95 7.05 -25.59
N GLN A 272 -9.88 7.77 -24.47
CA GLN A 272 -9.96 7.17 -23.15
C GLN A 272 -11.35 6.58 -22.91
N ILE A 273 -12.42 7.27 -23.32
CA ILE A 273 -13.80 6.76 -23.21
C ILE A 273 -13.98 5.47 -23.99
N GLY A 274 -13.65 5.48 -25.29
CA GLY A 274 -13.76 4.29 -26.13
C GLY A 274 -12.88 3.13 -25.63
N PHE A 275 -11.69 3.43 -25.09
CA PHE A 275 -10.84 2.38 -24.52
C PHE A 275 -11.38 1.82 -23.20
N MET A 276 -11.94 2.66 -22.32
CA MET A 276 -12.63 2.20 -21.10
C MET A 276 -13.81 1.30 -21.43
N GLU A 277 -14.64 1.69 -22.40
CA GLU A 277 -15.81 0.91 -22.82
C GLU A 277 -15.42 -0.42 -23.47
N SER A 278 -14.37 -0.44 -24.28
CA SER A 278 -13.80 -1.67 -24.85
C SER A 278 -13.29 -2.60 -23.75
N LEU A 279 -12.47 -2.09 -22.83
CA LEU A 279 -11.95 -2.85 -21.68
C LEU A 279 -13.07 -3.37 -20.79
N SER A 280 -14.12 -2.58 -20.58
CA SER A 280 -15.29 -2.97 -19.81
C SER A 280 -16.05 -4.12 -20.46
N GLY A 281 -16.25 -4.06 -21.78
CA GLY A 281 -16.87 -5.16 -22.54
C GLY A 281 -16.06 -6.45 -22.52
N GLU A 282 -14.73 -6.36 -22.62
CA GLU A 282 -13.83 -7.53 -22.60
C GLU A 282 -13.66 -8.13 -21.19
N SER A 283 -13.53 -7.29 -20.16
CA SER A 283 -13.32 -7.72 -18.78
C SER A 283 -14.61 -8.08 -18.04
N GLY A 284 -15.77 -7.63 -18.53
CA GLY A 284 -17.04 -7.69 -17.82
C GLY A 284 -17.13 -6.73 -16.62
N VAL A 285 -16.12 -5.89 -16.38
CA VAL A 285 -16.10 -4.90 -15.29
C VAL A 285 -16.76 -3.62 -15.77
N PRO A 286 -17.89 -3.17 -15.19
CA PRO A 286 -18.58 -1.95 -15.63
C PRO A 286 -17.73 -0.70 -15.38
N VAL A 287 -17.76 0.25 -16.33
CA VAL A 287 -17.11 1.55 -16.15
C VAL A 287 -17.89 2.37 -15.11
N PRO A 288 -17.29 2.76 -13.97
CA PRO A 288 -17.98 3.56 -12.97
C PRO A 288 -18.20 4.99 -13.47
N ASP A 289 -19.30 5.62 -13.07
CA ASP A 289 -19.64 7.01 -13.45
C ASP A 289 -18.51 8.01 -13.14
N GLU A 290 -17.75 7.77 -12.07
CA GLU A 290 -16.56 8.58 -11.74
C GLU A 290 -15.50 8.61 -12.85
N ALA A 291 -15.32 7.50 -13.57
CA ALA A 291 -14.31 7.39 -14.63
C ALA A 291 -14.64 8.31 -15.82
N TYR A 292 -15.92 8.61 -16.05
CA TYR A 292 -16.36 9.58 -17.06
C TYR A 292 -16.15 11.05 -16.63
N LYS A 293 -15.89 11.32 -15.35
CA LYS A 293 -15.80 12.70 -14.83
C LYS A 293 -14.44 13.35 -15.05
N SER A 294 -13.35 12.58 -15.24
CA SER A 294 -12.04 13.17 -15.54
C SER A 294 -11.05 12.24 -16.24
N LYS A 295 -10.08 12.80 -16.99
CA LYS A 295 -8.97 12.03 -17.60
C LYS A 295 -8.25 11.16 -16.57
N LYS A 296 -8.03 11.69 -15.36
CA LYS A 296 -7.33 10.97 -14.27
C LYS A 296 -8.17 9.81 -13.76
N ALA A 297 -9.48 10.00 -13.59
CA ALA A 297 -10.39 8.93 -13.20
C ALA A 297 -10.52 7.85 -14.29
N ALA A 298 -10.55 8.25 -15.56
CA ALA A 298 -10.55 7.33 -16.68
C ALA A 298 -9.29 6.47 -16.75
N SER A 299 -8.10 7.10 -16.66
CA SER A 299 -6.83 6.37 -16.61
C SER A 299 -6.73 5.44 -15.40
N ALA A 300 -7.18 5.86 -14.23
CA ALA A 300 -7.17 5.00 -13.04
C ALA A 300 -8.04 3.75 -13.19
N PHE A 301 -9.19 3.85 -13.88
CA PHE A 301 -10.02 2.69 -14.22
C PHE A 301 -9.29 1.77 -15.20
N ILE A 302 -8.74 2.32 -16.28
CA ILE A 302 -7.97 1.56 -17.29
C ILE A 302 -6.83 0.78 -16.64
N ASP A 303 -6.00 1.46 -15.85
CA ASP A 303 -4.85 0.86 -15.17
C ASP A 303 -5.27 -0.25 -14.20
N LYS A 304 -6.38 -0.04 -13.47
CA LYS A 304 -6.93 -1.03 -12.54
C LYS A 304 -7.34 -2.30 -13.28
N VAL A 305 -8.18 -2.18 -14.32
CA VAL A 305 -8.66 -3.34 -15.10
C VAL A 305 -7.50 -4.06 -15.76
N GLN A 306 -6.52 -3.34 -16.32
CA GLN A 306 -5.34 -3.95 -16.92
C GLN A 306 -4.46 -4.67 -15.90
N SER A 307 -4.29 -4.13 -14.70
CA SER A 307 -3.51 -4.78 -13.64
C SER A 307 -4.17 -6.05 -13.09
N GLU A 308 -5.49 -6.15 -13.20
CA GLU A 308 -6.28 -7.31 -12.75
C GLU A 308 -6.36 -8.40 -13.84
N GLN A 309 -5.98 -8.11 -15.10
CA GLN A 309 -5.98 -9.05 -16.23
C GLN A 309 -4.62 -9.71 -16.53
N ILE A 310 -3.54 -9.33 -15.84
CA ILE A 310 -2.22 -9.98 -15.99
C ILE A 310 -2.09 -11.05 -14.90
N PRO A 311 -2.00 -12.35 -15.24
CA PRO A 311 -1.76 -13.42 -14.27
C PRO A 311 -0.38 -13.34 -13.60
#